data_AF-A0AAN6Z0K1-F1
#
_entry.id   AF-A0AAN6Z0K1-F1
#
_cell.length_a   1.000
_cell.length_b   1.000
_cell.length_c   1.000
_cell.angle_alpha   90.00
_cell.angle_beta   90.00
_cell.angle_gamma   90.00
#
_symmetry.space_group_name_H-M   'P 1'
#
loop_
_entity.id
_entity.type
_entity.pdbx_description
1 polymer ?
#
loop_
_entity_poly.entity_id
_entity_poly.type
_entity_poly.pdbx_seq_one_letter_code
_entity_poly.pdbx_strand_id
1 'polypeptide(L)'
;MFPTGDTSRVKLATELLLLGFLMDDWFDHHPPAEVSSVVSRLQSLLSSPSSFSPRTTIDRMHATLFARILADPSPFSSSDSSSSSSSSSSRKVLEAYMAMLACHCWPSRSSSSSSSNDSGSDHVSAGPTSTLGRYLSFREVDVGMPICAELLYWTEPDLLDSDDSNNDEADKWRAALRPLEKVAHYHVSILNDVFSFEREWKAAAQAPLLARDGGGGAAAVPLVNGVAVLAREANVSMESARRLCIALVRAWEVEFLSMAEELLLLFRRSRAEAGQTDEGEAGRRLVRVLKGIERRMTGAEAFSWRTSRYL
;
A
#
# COMPACT_ATOMS: atom_id res chain seq x y z
N MET A 1 4.94 2.97 11.87
CA MET A 1 3.66 2.38 11.37
C MET A 1 3.13 1.31 12.32
N PHE A 2 3.95 0.37 12.84
CA PHE A 2 3.48 -0.74 13.70
C PHE A 2 4.12 -0.73 15.11
N PRO A 3 3.93 0.31 15.94
CA PRO A 3 4.67 0.45 17.20
C PRO A 3 4.21 -0.50 18.32
N THR A 4 3.06 -1.15 18.21
CA THR A 4 2.55 -2.12 19.19
C THR A 4 2.55 -3.56 18.68
N GLY A 5 3.10 -3.78 17.49
CA GLY A 5 3.26 -5.12 16.92
C GLY A 5 4.28 -5.97 17.65
N ASP A 6 4.14 -7.29 17.48
CA ASP A 6 5.17 -8.24 17.89
C ASP A 6 6.52 -7.84 17.27
N THR A 7 7.56 -7.76 18.10
CA THR A 7 8.86 -7.20 17.68
C THR A 7 9.49 -8.01 16.55
N SER A 8 9.33 -9.33 16.54
CA SER A 8 9.89 -10.19 15.51
C SER A 8 9.18 -10.01 14.17
N ARG A 9 7.85 -9.89 14.19
CA ARG A 9 7.03 -9.59 13.02
C ARG A 9 7.25 -8.17 12.51
N VAL A 10 7.34 -7.17 13.39
CA VAL A 10 7.64 -5.79 12.98
C VAL A 10 8.99 -5.70 12.28
N LYS A 11 10.00 -6.46 12.71
CA LYS A 11 11.28 -6.56 12.02
C LYS A 11 11.12 -7.13 10.61
N LEU A 12 10.40 -8.25 10.46
CA LEU A 12 10.13 -8.86 9.14
C LEU A 12 9.31 -7.93 8.23
N ALA A 13 8.31 -7.24 8.77
CA ALA A 13 7.52 -6.23 8.08
C ALA A 13 8.41 -5.08 7.58
N THR A 14 9.36 -4.64 8.41
CA THR A 14 10.33 -3.60 8.05
C THR A 14 11.25 -4.06 6.91
N GLU A 15 11.77 -5.29 6.98
CA GLU A 15 12.59 -5.86 5.91
C GLU A 15 11.80 -6.00 4.61
N LEU A 16 10.51 -6.36 4.67
CA LEU A 16 9.64 -6.51 3.50
C LEU A 16 9.32 -5.17 2.85
N LEU A 17 8.98 -4.16 3.64
CA LEU A 17 8.72 -2.80 3.13
C LEU A 17 9.99 -2.17 2.55
N LEU A 18 11.15 -2.39 3.17
CA LEU A 18 12.43 -1.96 2.62
C LEU A 18 12.70 -2.61 1.26
N LEU A 19 12.42 -3.91 1.13
CA LEU A 19 12.55 -4.62 -0.13
C LEU A 19 11.60 -4.04 -1.19
N GLY A 20 10.37 -3.70 -0.80
CA GLY A 20 9.42 -2.98 -1.65
C GLY A 20 9.97 -1.64 -2.15
N PHE A 21 10.57 -0.82 -1.29
CA PHE A 21 11.21 0.44 -1.70
C PHE A 21 12.36 0.23 -2.68
N LEU A 22 13.19 -0.80 -2.46
CA LEU A 22 14.29 -1.13 -3.37
C LEU A 22 13.77 -1.59 -4.74
N MET A 23 12.67 -2.35 -4.76
CA MET A 23 12.02 -2.79 -5.99
C MET A 23 11.42 -1.62 -6.76
N ASP A 24 10.72 -0.71 -6.08
CA ASP A 24 10.12 0.50 -6.68
C ASP A 24 11.20 1.35 -7.38
N ASP A 25 12.29 1.68 -6.68
CA ASP A 25 13.42 2.41 -7.27
C ASP A 25 14.07 1.65 -8.44
N TRP A 26 14.18 0.32 -8.33
CA TRP A 26 14.74 -0.50 -9.40
C TRP A 26 13.82 -0.51 -10.63
N PHE A 27 12.50 -0.57 -10.45
CA PHE A 27 11.53 -0.56 -11.55
C PHE A 27 11.60 0.69 -12.40
N ASP A 28 11.84 1.85 -11.80
CA ASP A 28 11.95 3.13 -12.53
C ASP A 28 13.14 3.19 -13.49
N HIS A 29 14.10 2.28 -13.35
CA HIS A 29 15.31 2.20 -14.19
C HIS A 29 15.31 1.04 -15.19
N HIS A 30 14.27 0.20 -15.21
CA HIS A 30 14.25 -1.01 -16.05
C HIS A 30 13.04 -1.05 -16.99
N PRO A 31 13.16 -1.68 -18.17
CA PRO A 31 12.06 -1.80 -19.12
C PRO A 31 10.89 -2.60 -18.53
N PRO A 32 9.62 -2.28 -18.86
CA PRO A 32 8.46 -2.99 -18.34
C PRO A 32 8.47 -4.51 -18.56
N ALA A 33 9.08 -4.98 -19.66
CA ALA A 33 9.23 -6.41 -19.94
C ALA A 33 10.17 -7.10 -18.95
N GLU A 34 11.25 -6.44 -18.55
CA GLU A 34 12.19 -6.95 -17.55
C GLU A 34 11.56 -6.94 -16.16
N VAL A 35 10.91 -5.83 -15.79
CA VAL A 35 10.12 -5.70 -14.56
C VAL A 35 9.09 -6.84 -14.45
N SER A 36 8.31 -7.05 -15.51
CA SER A 36 7.30 -8.12 -15.58
C SER A 36 7.93 -9.51 -15.44
N SER A 37 9.12 -9.73 -16.03
CA SER A 37 9.86 -10.99 -15.90
C SER A 37 10.29 -11.24 -14.45
N VAL A 38 10.85 -10.22 -13.78
CA VAL A 38 11.27 -10.32 -12.37
C VAL A 38 10.08 -10.60 -11.47
N VAL A 39 9.01 -9.82 -11.58
CA VAL A 39 7.79 -10.00 -10.75
C VAL A 39 7.17 -11.37 -10.98
N SER A 40 7.09 -11.84 -12.24
CA SER A 40 6.57 -13.18 -12.55
C SER A 40 7.42 -14.30 -11.92
N ARG A 41 8.76 -14.15 -11.91
CA ARG A 41 9.62 -15.09 -11.19
C ARG A 41 9.36 -15.04 -9.69
N LEU A 42 9.31 -13.86 -9.08
CA LEU A 42 9.04 -13.72 -7.65
C LEU A 42 7.66 -14.29 -7.26
N GLN A 43 6.65 -14.19 -8.11
CA GLN A 43 5.34 -14.81 -7.88
C GLN A 43 5.44 -16.33 -7.67
N SER A 44 6.37 -17.00 -8.35
CA SER A 44 6.58 -18.45 -8.19
C SER A 44 7.06 -18.84 -6.79
N LEU A 45 7.63 -17.92 -6.01
CA LEU A 45 7.96 -18.15 -4.60
C LEU A 45 6.71 -18.47 -3.77
N LEU A 46 5.54 -17.89 -4.10
CA LEU A 46 4.30 -18.15 -3.37
C LEU A 46 3.65 -19.47 -3.74
N SER A 47 3.76 -19.86 -5.01
CA SER A 47 3.12 -21.05 -5.54
C SER A 47 3.96 -22.31 -5.34
N SER A 48 5.29 -22.22 -5.42
CA SER A 48 6.19 -23.37 -5.36
C SER A 48 7.56 -23.03 -4.75
N PRO A 49 7.62 -22.67 -3.45
CA PRO A 49 8.85 -22.19 -2.81
C PRO A 49 10.03 -23.17 -2.91
N SER A 50 9.77 -24.47 -2.83
CA SER A 50 10.79 -25.53 -2.87
C SER A 50 11.48 -25.67 -4.24
N SER A 51 10.82 -25.23 -5.31
CA SER A 51 11.34 -25.30 -6.68
C SER A 51 12.02 -24.00 -7.11
N PHE A 52 11.95 -22.94 -6.30
CA PHE A 52 12.49 -21.64 -6.66
C PHE A 52 14.02 -21.65 -6.59
N SER A 53 14.66 -21.30 -7.70
CA SER A 53 16.12 -21.16 -7.78
C SER A 53 16.47 -19.68 -7.97
N PRO A 54 17.00 -18.99 -6.93
CA PRO A 54 17.34 -17.57 -7.02
C PRO A 54 18.43 -17.33 -8.08
N ARG A 55 18.18 -16.41 -9.02
CA ARG A 55 19.15 -16.04 -10.07
C ARG A 55 19.94 -14.78 -9.75
N THR A 56 19.37 -13.94 -8.89
CA THR A 56 19.90 -12.62 -8.55
C THR A 56 19.96 -12.44 -7.04
N THR A 57 20.66 -11.40 -6.58
CA THR A 57 20.66 -11.00 -5.17
C THR A 57 19.25 -10.69 -4.69
N ILE A 58 18.44 -10.02 -5.52
CA ILE A 58 17.07 -9.65 -5.18
C ILE A 58 16.17 -10.88 -5.05
N ASP A 59 16.33 -11.89 -5.92
CA ASP A 59 15.62 -13.17 -5.80
C ASP A 59 15.96 -13.87 -4.47
N ARG A 60 17.24 -13.83 -4.06
CA ARG A 60 17.71 -14.46 -2.81
C ARG A 60 17.13 -13.76 -1.59
N MET A 61 17.13 -12.43 -1.58
CA MET A 61 16.53 -11.63 -0.51
C MET A 61 15.05 -11.95 -0.33
N HIS A 62 14.28 -12.00 -1.43
CA HIS A 62 12.87 -12.38 -1.40
C HIS A 62 12.68 -13.82 -0.89
N ALA A 63 13.42 -14.79 -1.44
CA ALA A 63 13.30 -16.19 -1.04
C ALA A 63 13.57 -16.38 0.46
N THR A 64 14.63 -15.76 0.99
CA THR A 64 14.96 -15.83 2.42
C THR A 64 13.90 -15.17 3.28
N LEU A 65 13.40 -13.99 2.90
CA LEU A 65 12.40 -13.27 3.67
C LEU A 65 11.04 -13.96 3.66
N PHE A 66 10.59 -14.47 2.50
CA PHE A 66 9.34 -15.21 2.36
C PHE A 66 9.37 -16.49 3.19
N ALA A 67 10.48 -17.22 3.16
CA ALA A 67 10.65 -18.41 4.00
C ALA A 67 10.53 -18.07 5.50
N ARG A 68 11.11 -16.95 5.95
CA ARG A 68 10.99 -16.49 7.35
C ARG A 68 9.57 -16.08 7.73
N ILE A 69 8.86 -15.38 6.84
CA ILE A 69 7.47 -14.97 7.06
C ILE A 69 6.52 -16.18 7.07
N LEU A 70 6.74 -17.15 6.18
CA LEU A 70 5.93 -18.38 6.12
C LEU A 70 6.23 -19.36 7.26
N ALA A 71 7.45 -19.33 7.81
CA ALA A 71 7.84 -20.14 8.97
C ALA A 71 7.43 -19.52 10.32
N ASP A 72 6.95 -18.28 10.32
CA ASP A 72 6.49 -17.61 11.54
C ASP A 72 5.27 -18.34 12.13
N PRO A 73 5.34 -18.83 13.38
CA PRO A 73 4.25 -19.59 13.97
C PRO A 73 3.03 -18.69 14.19
N SER A 74 1.83 -19.24 13.99
CA SER A 74 0.61 -18.53 14.37
C SER A 74 0.60 -18.36 15.89
N PRO A 75 0.25 -17.17 16.42
CA PRO A 75 0.17 -16.98 17.86
C PRO A 75 -0.98 -17.77 18.48
N PHE A 76 -1.90 -18.28 17.65
CA PHE A 76 -3.07 -19.05 18.07
C PHE A 76 -2.88 -20.57 17.90
N SER A 77 -1.70 -21.07 17.48
CA SER A 77 -1.49 -22.52 17.44
C SER A 77 -1.20 -23.04 18.84
N SER A 78 -2.25 -23.44 19.56
CA SER A 78 -2.09 -24.33 20.71
C SER A 78 -1.48 -25.66 20.23
N SER A 79 -0.63 -26.25 21.06
CA SER A 79 0.33 -27.33 20.72
C SER A 79 -0.28 -28.64 20.23
N ASP A 80 -1.61 -28.77 20.17
CA ASP A 80 -2.28 -30.06 20.13
C ASP A 80 -3.10 -30.32 18.85
N SER A 81 -3.10 -29.41 17.86
CA SER A 81 -3.77 -29.64 16.57
C SER A 81 -2.82 -29.42 15.38
N SER A 82 -2.61 -30.50 14.63
CA SER A 82 -1.83 -30.58 13.38
C SER A 82 -2.50 -29.88 12.19
N SER A 83 -3.21 -28.77 12.41
CA SER A 83 -3.95 -28.06 11.37
C SER A 83 -3.20 -26.84 10.83
N SER A 84 -3.18 -26.78 9.50
CA SER A 84 -2.49 -25.87 8.58
C SER A 84 -2.86 -24.37 8.64
N SER A 85 -3.52 -23.87 9.69
CA SER A 85 -4.10 -22.52 9.72
C SER A 85 -3.08 -21.37 9.85
N SER A 86 -1.88 -21.63 10.41
CA SER A 86 -0.82 -20.61 10.54
C SER A 86 -0.32 -20.07 9.20
N SER A 87 -0.45 -20.85 8.14
CA SER A 87 -0.02 -20.47 6.80
C SER A 87 -0.87 -19.35 6.18
N SER A 88 -2.08 -19.08 6.69
CA SER A 88 -3.04 -18.20 6.00
C SER A 88 -2.71 -16.71 6.10
N SER A 89 -2.40 -16.19 7.29
CA SER A 89 -2.15 -14.76 7.50
C SER A 89 -0.83 -14.31 6.89
N SER A 90 0.25 -15.07 7.13
CA SER A 90 1.55 -14.83 6.47
C SER A 90 1.43 -14.86 4.95
N ARG A 91 0.60 -15.77 4.40
CA ARG A 91 0.36 -15.83 2.96
C ARG A 91 -0.40 -14.60 2.45
N LYS A 92 -1.42 -14.09 3.17
CA LYS A 92 -2.13 -12.84 2.83
C LYS A 92 -1.18 -11.65 2.75
N VAL A 93 -0.24 -11.51 3.69
CA VAL A 93 0.79 -10.45 3.66
C VAL A 93 1.62 -10.55 2.37
N LEU A 94 2.10 -11.75 2.03
CA LEU A 94 2.95 -11.93 0.85
C LEU A 94 2.16 -11.79 -0.46
N GLU A 95 0.90 -12.23 -0.51
CA GLU A 95 0.01 -12.02 -1.66
C GLU A 95 -0.26 -10.52 -1.87
N ALA A 96 -0.50 -9.78 -0.80
CA ALA A 96 -0.66 -8.33 -0.86
C ALA A 96 0.63 -7.61 -1.31
N TYR A 97 1.79 -8.07 -0.85
CA TYR A 97 3.10 -7.58 -1.33
C TYR A 97 3.30 -7.84 -2.82
N MET A 98 2.98 -9.05 -3.28
CA MET A 98 3.12 -9.39 -4.70
C MET A 98 2.13 -8.63 -5.58
N ALA A 99 0.91 -8.38 -5.09
CA ALA A 99 -0.06 -7.55 -5.79
C ALA A 99 0.44 -6.10 -5.97
N MET A 100 1.08 -5.54 -4.95
CA MET A 100 1.76 -4.24 -5.05
C MET A 100 2.85 -4.26 -6.14
N LEU A 101 3.77 -5.24 -6.11
CA LEU A 101 4.82 -5.35 -7.12
C LEU A 101 4.26 -5.53 -8.54
N ALA A 102 3.20 -6.33 -8.70
CA ALA A 102 2.55 -6.57 -9.98
C ALA A 102 1.87 -5.31 -10.56
N CYS A 103 1.48 -4.36 -9.71
CA CYS A 103 0.91 -3.09 -10.15
C CYS A 103 1.92 -2.27 -10.98
N HIS A 104 3.22 -2.36 -10.68
CA HIS A 104 4.28 -1.69 -11.44
C HIS A 104 4.49 -2.28 -12.84
N CYS A 105 3.99 -3.49 -13.10
CA CYS A 105 4.04 -4.11 -14.42
C CYS A 105 2.98 -3.58 -15.40
N TRP A 106 2.02 -2.77 -14.92
CA TRP A 106 0.91 -2.33 -15.77
C TRP A 106 1.35 -1.35 -16.87
N PRO A 107 1.04 -1.64 -18.16
CA PRO A 107 1.42 -0.79 -19.28
C PRO A 107 0.89 0.64 -19.17
N SER A 108 -0.19 0.84 -18.42
CA SER A 108 -0.88 2.12 -18.28
C SER A 108 -0.11 3.20 -17.50
N ARG A 109 1.06 2.88 -16.91
CA ARG A 109 2.05 3.92 -16.51
C ARG A 109 2.54 4.71 -17.73
N SER A 110 2.70 4.06 -18.89
CA SER A 110 3.13 4.71 -20.14
C SER A 110 2.00 5.49 -20.81
N SER A 111 1.60 6.59 -20.21
CA SER A 111 0.76 7.60 -20.84
C SER A 111 1.58 8.41 -21.86
N SER A 112 2.07 7.74 -22.90
CA SER A 112 2.34 8.42 -24.15
C SER A 112 0.98 8.85 -24.71
N SER A 113 0.66 10.12 -24.52
CA SER A 113 -0.28 10.87 -25.35
C SER A 113 0.22 10.85 -26.79
N SER A 114 0.07 9.72 -27.48
CA SER A 114 0.09 9.71 -28.93
C SER A 114 -1.13 10.50 -29.38
N SER A 115 -0.89 11.76 -29.73
CA SER A 115 -1.76 12.62 -30.50
C SER A 115 -2.05 11.96 -31.85
N SER A 116 -2.96 11.00 -31.88
CA SER A 116 -3.58 10.55 -33.12
C SER A 116 -4.59 11.63 -33.52
N ASN A 117 -4.27 12.33 -34.60
CA ASN A 117 -5.23 13.11 -35.38
C ASN A 117 -6.28 12.15 -35.97
N ASP A 118 -7.21 11.66 -35.14
CA ASP A 118 -8.35 10.88 -35.61
C ASP A 118 -9.64 11.64 -35.33
N SER A 119 -10.11 12.30 -36.37
CA SER A 119 -11.35 13.04 -36.42
C SER A 119 -12.52 12.07 -36.40
N GLY A 120 -13.12 11.87 -35.22
CA GLY A 120 -14.51 11.41 -35.09
C GLY A 120 -14.74 10.16 -34.24
N SER A 121 -14.51 10.24 -32.92
CA SER A 121 -15.36 9.57 -31.91
C SER A 121 -15.02 10.06 -30.50
N ASP A 122 -16.00 10.65 -29.81
CA ASP A 122 -15.88 11.33 -28.51
C ASP A 122 -15.76 10.40 -27.29
N HIS A 123 -14.94 9.34 -27.38
CA HIS A 123 -14.57 8.54 -26.21
C HIS A 123 -13.05 8.46 -26.09
N VAL A 124 -12.43 9.58 -25.72
CA VAL A 124 -11.07 9.59 -25.18
C VAL A 124 -11.09 8.74 -23.91
N SER A 125 -10.57 7.52 -23.99
CA SER A 125 -10.39 6.64 -22.83
C SER A 125 -9.35 7.28 -21.92
N ALA A 126 -9.84 8.05 -20.95
CA ALA A 126 -9.02 8.80 -20.03
C ALA A 126 -8.21 7.82 -19.18
N GLY A 127 -6.88 7.89 -19.26
CA GLY A 127 -5.97 6.99 -18.54
C GLY A 127 -6.20 6.95 -17.02
N PRO A 128 -5.60 6.00 -16.29
CA PRO A 128 -5.83 5.80 -14.85
C PRO A 128 -5.43 7.01 -13.99
N THR A 129 -4.67 7.96 -14.54
CA THR A 129 -4.21 9.18 -13.86
C THR A 129 -4.91 10.44 -14.37
N SER A 130 -6.01 10.31 -15.12
CA SER A 130 -6.71 11.44 -15.74
C SER A 130 -7.33 12.42 -14.74
N THR A 131 -7.84 11.89 -13.62
CA THR A 131 -8.41 12.66 -12.50
C THR A 131 -7.80 12.17 -11.19
N LEU A 132 -7.86 12.99 -10.15
CA LEU A 132 -7.36 12.69 -8.81
C LEU A 132 -8.06 11.45 -8.24
N GLY A 133 -9.37 11.31 -8.44
CA GLY A 133 -10.11 10.12 -7.97
C GLY A 133 -9.63 8.81 -8.62
N ARG A 134 -9.35 8.82 -9.92
CA ARG A 134 -8.80 7.63 -10.61
C ARG A 134 -7.35 7.38 -10.19
N TYR A 135 -6.56 8.45 -10.07
CA TYR A 135 -5.20 8.39 -9.58
C TYR A 135 -5.11 7.74 -8.20
N LEU A 136 -5.94 8.18 -7.25
CA LEU A 136 -6.01 7.62 -5.90
C LEU A 136 -6.41 6.14 -5.92
N SER A 137 -7.36 5.76 -6.78
CA SER A 137 -7.78 4.35 -6.94
C SER A 137 -6.65 3.48 -7.49
N PHE A 138 -5.84 4.00 -8.42
CA PHE A 138 -4.62 3.34 -8.88
C PHE A 138 -3.58 3.23 -7.76
N ARG A 139 -3.36 4.31 -7.01
CA ARG A 139 -2.38 4.37 -5.91
C ARG A 139 -2.70 3.43 -4.75
N GLU A 140 -3.97 3.02 -4.57
CA GLU A 140 -4.37 1.99 -3.59
C GLU A 140 -3.47 0.76 -3.68
N VAL A 141 -3.22 0.25 -4.89
CA VAL A 141 -2.37 -0.94 -5.05
C VAL A 141 -0.89 -0.56 -5.18
N ASP A 142 -0.56 0.48 -5.95
CA ASP A 142 0.82 0.90 -6.25
C ASP A 142 1.62 1.34 -4.99
N VAL A 143 0.99 2.01 -4.02
CA VAL A 143 1.65 2.37 -2.73
C VAL A 143 1.60 1.24 -1.70
N GLY A 144 0.86 0.16 -2.00
CA GLY A 144 0.74 -0.98 -1.11
C GLY A 144 -0.23 -0.76 0.06
N MET A 145 -1.41 -0.17 -0.16
CA MET A 145 -2.48 -0.16 0.85
C MET A 145 -2.79 -1.56 1.37
N PRO A 146 -3.00 -2.58 0.49
CA PRO A 146 -3.37 -3.92 0.97
C PRO A 146 -2.29 -4.52 1.87
N ILE A 147 -1.01 -4.37 1.51
CA ILE A 147 0.07 -4.91 2.33
C ILE A 147 0.17 -4.16 3.67
N CYS A 148 0.01 -2.84 3.69
CA CYS A 148 0.02 -2.09 4.94
C CYS A 148 -1.14 -2.45 5.88
N ALA A 149 -2.29 -2.86 5.32
CA ALA A 149 -3.42 -3.36 6.11
C ALA A 149 -3.11 -4.77 6.65
N GLU A 150 -2.67 -5.69 5.80
CA GLU A 150 -2.33 -7.05 6.24
C GLU A 150 -1.18 -7.07 7.25
N LEU A 151 -0.17 -6.21 7.10
CA LEU A 151 0.91 -6.07 8.07
C LEU A 151 0.43 -5.58 9.44
N LEU A 152 -0.59 -4.72 9.50
CA LEU A 152 -1.16 -4.30 10.79
C LEU A 152 -1.73 -5.52 11.54
N TYR A 153 -2.58 -6.30 10.87
CA TYR A 153 -3.20 -7.47 11.49
C TYR A 153 -2.21 -8.62 11.71
N TRP A 154 -1.20 -8.76 10.87
CA TRP A 154 -0.18 -9.78 11.02
C TRP A 154 0.77 -9.47 12.19
N THR A 155 1.22 -8.21 12.31
CA THR A 155 2.09 -7.80 13.43
C THR A 155 1.35 -7.72 14.76
N GLU A 156 0.03 -7.45 14.75
CA GLU A 156 -0.83 -7.40 15.93
C GLU A 156 -2.01 -8.38 15.77
N PRO A 157 -1.77 -9.69 15.91
CA PRO A 157 -2.75 -10.75 15.62
C PRO A 157 -4.02 -10.66 16.47
N ASP A 158 -3.92 -10.16 17.72
CA ASP A 158 -5.03 -10.05 18.66
C ASP A 158 -6.00 -8.91 18.31
N LEU A 159 -5.76 -8.16 17.22
CA LEU A 159 -6.61 -7.05 16.81
C LEU A 159 -7.95 -7.48 16.22
N LEU A 160 -7.97 -8.63 15.54
CA LEU A 160 -9.18 -9.24 15.03
C LEU A 160 -9.33 -10.58 15.74
N ASP A 161 -10.52 -10.83 16.30
CA ASP A 161 -10.81 -12.09 16.97
C ASP A 161 -10.76 -13.21 15.93
N SER A 162 -9.63 -13.89 15.82
CA SER A 162 -9.42 -15.00 14.90
C SER A 162 -9.44 -16.32 15.65
N ASP A 163 -10.33 -16.46 16.64
CA ASP A 163 -10.64 -17.79 17.13
C ASP A 163 -11.27 -18.53 15.93
N ASP A 164 -10.60 -19.58 15.45
CA ASP A 164 -10.75 -20.23 14.12
C ASP A 164 -12.22 -20.67 13.81
N SER A 165 -13.11 -20.62 14.80
CA SER A 165 -14.53 -20.96 14.71
C SER A 165 -15.44 -19.88 14.10
N ASN A 166 -14.98 -18.63 13.92
CA ASN A 166 -15.87 -17.53 13.53
C ASN A 166 -15.28 -16.52 12.50
N ASN A 167 -14.68 -17.02 11.41
CA ASN A 167 -14.11 -16.20 10.32
C ASN A 167 -15.07 -15.14 9.75
N ASP A 168 -16.38 -15.40 9.76
CA ASP A 168 -17.40 -14.48 9.26
C ASP A 168 -17.44 -13.15 10.04
N GLU A 169 -17.12 -13.16 11.34
CA GLU A 169 -17.12 -11.94 12.15
C GLU A 169 -15.89 -11.08 11.86
N ALA A 170 -14.71 -11.71 11.76
CA ALA A 170 -13.47 -11.02 11.40
C ALA A 170 -13.57 -10.36 10.01
N ASP A 171 -14.18 -11.04 9.04
CA ASP A 171 -14.39 -10.50 7.70
C ASP A 171 -15.39 -9.33 7.69
N LYS A 172 -16.45 -9.40 8.50
CA LYS A 172 -17.37 -8.26 8.71
C LYS A 172 -16.65 -7.06 9.31
N TRP A 173 -15.79 -7.29 10.31
CA TRP A 173 -14.98 -6.22 10.92
C TRP A 173 -14.02 -5.60 9.91
N ARG A 174 -13.30 -6.41 9.13
CA ARG A 174 -12.45 -5.92 8.04
C ARG A 174 -13.24 -5.12 7.01
N ALA A 175 -14.43 -5.57 6.65
CA ALA A 175 -15.29 -4.83 5.73
C ALA A 175 -15.72 -3.47 6.30
N ALA A 176 -16.05 -3.39 7.59
CA ALA A 176 -16.41 -2.15 8.27
C ALA A 176 -15.22 -1.18 8.42
N LEU A 177 -14.00 -1.69 8.52
CA LEU A 177 -12.77 -0.90 8.63
C LEU A 177 -12.24 -0.42 7.27
N ARG A 178 -12.57 -1.09 6.17
CA ARG A 178 -12.07 -0.77 4.83
C ARG A 178 -12.24 0.71 4.43
N PRO A 179 -13.37 1.40 4.72
CA PRO A 179 -13.49 2.84 4.44
C PRO A 179 -12.46 3.69 5.20
N LEU A 180 -12.19 3.38 6.47
CA LEU A 180 -11.17 4.06 7.28
C LEU A 180 -9.76 3.80 6.76
N GLU A 181 -9.46 2.55 6.38
CA GLU A 181 -8.19 2.19 5.77
C GLU A 181 -7.97 2.94 4.44
N LYS A 182 -9.04 3.14 3.66
CA LYS A 182 -9.03 3.85 2.38
C LYS A 182 -8.74 5.34 2.55
N VAL A 183 -9.37 6.00 3.52
CA VAL A 183 -9.07 7.41 3.86
C VAL A 183 -7.62 7.57 4.34
N ALA A 184 -7.17 6.67 5.23
CA ALA A 184 -5.78 6.66 5.68
C ALA A 184 -4.79 6.46 4.52
N HIS A 185 -5.15 5.64 3.53
CA HIS A 185 -4.36 5.45 2.34
C HIS A 185 -4.29 6.70 1.44
N TYR A 186 -5.42 7.39 1.23
CA TYR A 186 -5.44 8.65 0.47
C TYR A 186 -4.57 9.70 1.12
N HIS A 187 -4.65 9.82 2.45
CA HIS A 187 -3.74 10.65 3.25
C HIS A 187 -2.28 10.32 2.97
N VAL A 188 -1.88 9.07 3.17
CA VAL A 188 -0.47 8.64 3.01
C VAL A 188 0.02 8.84 1.58
N SER A 189 -0.82 8.54 0.58
CA SER A 189 -0.45 8.68 -0.84
C SER A 189 -0.18 10.12 -1.23
N ILE A 190 -1.12 11.03 -0.95
CA ILE A 190 -0.95 12.44 -1.30
C ILE A 190 0.16 13.09 -0.48
N LEU A 191 0.32 12.68 0.78
CA LEU A 191 1.42 13.15 1.60
C LEU A 191 2.76 12.74 0.98
N ASN A 192 2.91 11.46 0.61
CA ASN A 192 4.08 10.95 -0.08
C ASN A 192 4.38 11.76 -1.33
N ASP A 193 3.38 11.97 -2.19
CA ASP A 193 3.48 12.73 -3.44
C ASP A 193 3.94 14.17 -3.22
N VAL A 194 3.45 14.83 -2.16
CA VAL A 194 3.85 16.20 -1.80
C VAL A 194 5.32 16.27 -1.42
N PHE A 195 5.79 15.35 -0.57
CA PHE A 195 7.18 15.32 -0.12
C PHE A 195 8.15 14.81 -1.20
N SER A 196 7.72 13.89 -2.04
CA SER A 196 8.54 13.32 -3.12
C SER A 196 8.55 14.16 -4.40
N PHE A 197 7.65 15.15 -4.52
CA PHE A 197 7.39 15.87 -5.77
C PHE A 197 8.66 16.39 -6.44
N GLU A 198 9.53 17.10 -5.71
CA GLU A 198 10.72 17.74 -6.32
C GLU A 198 11.70 16.71 -6.88
N ARG A 199 11.85 15.58 -6.19
CA ARG A 199 12.69 14.47 -6.65
C ARG A 199 12.11 13.85 -7.92
N GLU A 200 10.83 13.53 -7.91
CA GLU A 200 10.13 12.90 -9.04
C GLU A 200 10.04 13.83 -10.25
N TRP A 201 9.78 15.12 -10.03
CA TRP A 201 9.77 16.14 -11.07
C TRP A 201 11.13 16.24 -11.77
N LYS A 202 12.23 16.30 -10.99
CA LYS A 202 13.60 16.32 -11.55
C LYS A 202 13.89 15.06 -12.35
N ALA A 203 13.53 13.89 -11.84
CA ALA A 203 13.72 12.63 -12.56
C ALA A 203 12.97 12.61 -13.89
N ALA A 204 11.69 13.02 -13.90
CA ALA A 204 10.89 13.13 -15.11
C ALA A 204 11.45 14.16 -16.11
N ALA A 205 11.94 15.30 -15.64
CA ALA A 205 12.52 16.34 -16.49
C ALA A 205 13.88 15.93 -17.10
N GLN A 206 14.67 15.10 -16.41
CA GLN A 206 15.98 14.63 -16.87
C GLN A 206 15.90 13.40 -17.78
N ALA A 207 14.84 12.60 -17.69
CA ALA A 207 14.70 11.36 -18.46
C ALA A 207 14.88 11.54 -19.99
N PRO A 208 14.30 12.59 -20.65
CA PRO A 208 14.51 12.82 -22.08
C PRO A 208 15.96 13.15 -22.47
N LEU A 209 16.74 13.75 -21.56
CA LEU A 209 18.15 14.10 -21.81
C LEU A 209 19.03 12.84 -21.77
N LEU A 210 18.80 11.98 -20.78
CA LEU A 210 19.54 10.72 -20.62
C LEU A 210 19.28 9.74 -21.77
N ALA A 211 18.04 9.71 -22.29
CA ALA A 211 17.69 8.89 -23.45
C ALA A 211 18.39 9.33 -24.75
N ARG A 212 18.82 10.59 -24.84
CA ARG A 212 19.41 11.18 -26.06
C ARG A 212 20.91 10.95 -26.19
N ASP A 213 21.63 10.77 -25.09
CA ASP A 213 23.09 10.64 -25.06
C ASP A 213 23.59 9.18 -25.22
N GLY A 214 22.75 8.27 -25.72
CA GLY A 214 23.13 6.89 -26.00
C GLY A 214 23.31 5.99 -24.77
N GLY A 215 22.98 6.50 -23.57
CA GLY A 215 22.85 5.74 -22.34
C GLY A 215 21.62 4.83 -22.37
N GLY A 216 21.71 3.73 -23.11
CA GLY A 216 20.81 2.58 -23.16
C GLY A 216 19.38 2.74 -22.63
N GLY A 217 18.41 2.87 -23.55
CA GLY A 217 17.06 2.32 -23.39
C GLY A 217 16.16 2.84 -22.27
N ALA A 218 16.56 3.85 -21.49
CA ALA A 218 15.71 4.42 -20.45
C ALA A 218 14.46 5.06 -21.07
N ALA A 219 13.31 4.40 -20.92
CA ALA A 219 12.03 4.96 -21.31
C ALA A 219 11.77 6.24 -20.48
N ALA A 220 11.18 7.27 -21.10
CA ALA A 220 10.79 8.47 -20.37
C ALA A 220 9.89 8.06 -19.19
N VAL A 221 10.32 8.36 -17.95
CA VAL A 221 9.53 8.06 -16.75
C VAL A 221 8.44 9.13 -16.63
N PRO A 222 7.15 8.77 -16.82
CA PRO A 222 6.07 9.74 -16.71
C PRO A 222 5.92 10.16 -15.25
N LEU A 223 5.67 11.46 -15.01
CA LEU A 223 5.38 11.96 -13.67
C LEU A 223 3.98 11.50 -13.25
N VAL A 224 3.91 10.42 -12.46
CA VAL A 224 2.69 9.84 -11.92
C VAL A 224 2.52 10.26 -10.45
N ASN A 225 2.17 11.54 -10.25
CA ASN A 225 2.13 12.17 -8.92
C ASN A 225 0.82 12.95 -8.73
N GLY A 226 0.18 12.81 -7.56
CA GLY A 226 -1.11 13.42 -7.25
C GLY A 226 -1.12 14.94 -7.33
N VAL A 227 -0.01 15.63 -7.01
CA VAL A 227 0.13 17.08 -7.18
C VAL A 227 0.01 17.47 -8.65
N ALA A 228 0.69 16.73 -9.54
CA ALA A 228 0.65 16.99 -10.98
C ALA A 228 -0.72 16.68 -11.58
N VAL A 229 -1.37 15.61 -11.11
CA VAL A 229 -2.74 15.27 -11.52
C VAL A 229 -3.71 16.37 -11.10
N LEU A 230 -3.67 16.81 -9.84
CA LEU A 230 -4.55 17.86 -9.33
C LEU A 230 -4.31 19.21 -10.02
N ALA A 231 -3.05 19.59 -10.25
CA ALA A 231 -2.71 20.83 -10.96
C ALA A 231 -3.36 20.89 -12.34
N ARG A 232 -3.28 19.78 -13.09
CA ARG A 232 -3.89 19.66 -14.42
C ARG A 232 -5.41 19.65 -14.34
N GLU A 233 -5.99 18.86 -13.44
CA GLU A 233 -7.45 18.72 -13.32
C GLU A 233 -8.12 20.03 -12.88
N ALA A 234 -7.54 20.74 -11.91
CA ALA A 234 -8.07 21.99 -11.40
C ALA A 234 -7.62 23.23 -12.19
N ASN A 235 -6.74 23.05 -13.20
CA ASN A 235 -6.14 24.12 -13.98
C ASN A 235 -5.46 25.20 -13.10
N VAL A 236 -4.62 24.76 -12.16
CA VAL A 236 -3.85 25.63 -11.25
C VAL A 236 -2.35 25.35 -11.35
N SER A 237 -1.53 26.24 -10.80
CA SER A 237 -0.10 26.02 -10.74
C SER A 237 0.25 24.80 -9.87
N MET A 238 1.41 24.15 -10.13
CA MET A 238 1.90 23.04 -9.31
C MET A 238 2.04 23.40 -7.82
N GLU A 239 2.48 24.63 -7.52
CA GLU A 239 2.61 25.11 -6.15
C GLU A 239 1.24 25.31 -5.48
N SER A 240 0.25 25.82 -6.21
CA SER A 240 -1.14 25.90 -5.74
C SER A 240 -1.71 24.50 -5.48
N ALA A 241 -1.50 23.56 -6.40
CA ALA A 241 -1.94 22.18 -6.24
C ALA A 241 -1.29 21.50 -5.04
N ARG A 242 0.01 21.72 -4.80
CA ARG A 242 0.71 21.20 -3.62
C ARG A 242 0.06 21.67 -2.32
N ARG A 243 -0.28 22.97 -2.22
CA ARG A 243 -0.99 23.51 -1.04
C ARG A 243 -2.38 22.93 -0.87
N LEU A 244 -3.11 22.73 -1.97
CA LEU A 244 -4.41 22.06 -1.96
C LEU A 244 -4.29 20.60 -1.53
N CYS A 245 -3.28 19.87 -2.00
CA CYS A 245 -2.98 18.51 -1.54
C CYS A 245 -2.72 18.46 -0.03
N ILE A 246 -1.96 19.41 0.53
CA ILE A 246 -1.78 19.49 1.99
C ILE A 246 -3.10 19.74 2.71
N ALA A 247 -3.96 20.61 2.17
CA ALA A 247 -5.30 20.85 2.74
C ALA A 247 -6.18 19.59 2.69
N LEU A 248 -6.13 18.83 1.59
CA LEU A 248 -6.83 17.54 1.45
C LEU A 248 -6.35 16.51 2.47
N VAL A 249 -5.04 16.40 2.69
CA VAL A 249 -4.45 15.55 3.74
C VAL A 249 -5.07 15.86 5.10
N ARG A 250 -5.17 17.15 5.48
CA ARG A 250 -5.78 17.54 6.76
C ARG A 250 -7.29 17.32 6.80
N ALA A 251 -7.98 17.48 5.68
CA ALA A 251 -9.40 17.15 5.59
C ALA A 251 -9.64 15.65 5.85
N TRP A 252 -8.79 14.77 5.31
CA TRP A 252 -8.89 13.33 5.54
C TRP A 252 -8.57 12.90 6.98
N GLU A 253 -7.76 13.66 7.73
CA GLU A 253 -7.57 13.42 9.17
C GLU A 253 -8.88 13.65 9.93
N VAL A 254 -9.59 14.73 9.63
CA VAL A 254 -10.89 15.03 10.24
C VAL A 254 -11.94 14.00 9.83
N GLU A 255 -11.98 13.63 8.54
CA GLU A 255 -12.88 12.59 8.02
C GLU A 255 -12.63 11.24 8.70
N PHE A 256 -11.36 10.82 8.83
CA PHE A 256 -10.98 9.60 9.52
C PHE A 256 -11.48 9.59 10.97
N LEU A 257 -11.25 10.67 11.72
CA LEU A 257 -11.68 10.78 13.13
C LEU A 257 -13.21 10.70 13.25
N SER A 258 -13.94 11.38 12.37
CA SER A 258 -15.41 11.33 12.32
C SER A 258 -15.92 9.92 12.05
N MET A 259 -15.34 9.22 11.06
CA MET A 259 -15.72 7.84 10.72
C MET A 259 -15.38 6.86 11.84
N ALA A 260 -14.26 7.07 12.53
CA ALA A 260 -13.81 6.22 13.64
C ALA A 260 -14.76 6.36 14.83
N GLU A 261 -15.20 7.59 15.14
CA GLU A 261 -16.19 7.85 16.18
C GLU A 261 -17.54 7.22 15.84
N GLU A 262 -18.01 7.36 14.60
CA GLU A 262 -19.25 6.74 14.13
C GLU A 262 -19.21 5.21 14.28
N LEU A 263 -18.11 4.57 13.86
CA LEU A 263 -17.94 3.12 14.00
C LEU A 263 -17.96 2.67 15.46
N LEU A 264 -17.33 3.42 16.36
CA LEU A 264 -17.35 3.14 17.80
C LEU A 264 -18.77 3.30 18.38
N LEU A 265 -19.53 4.31 17.96
CA LEU A 265 -20.91 4.51 18.39
C LEU A 265 -21.83 3.38 17.90
N LEU A 266 -21.70 2.97 16.64
CA LEU A 266 -22.45 1.84 16.09
C LEU A 266 -22.15 0.54 16.84
N PHE A 267 -20.87 0.28 17.12
CA PHE A 267 -20.46 -0.88 17.92
C PHE A 267 -21.08 -0.86 19.33
N ARG A 268 -21.01 0.28 20.03
CA ARG A 268 -21.60 0.43 21.37
C ARG A 268 -23.13 0.22 21.36
N ARG A 269 -23.84 0.73 20.35
CA ARG A 269 -25.29 0.52 20.22
C ARG A 269 -25.63 -0.95 20.01
N SER A 270 -24.94 -1.62 19.09
CA SER A 270 -25.14 -3.06 18.83
C SER A 270 -24.90 -3.90 20.09
N ARG A 271 -23.88 -3.57 20.89
CA ARG A 271 -23.59 -4.24 22.17
C ARG A 271 -24.67 -3.97 23.22
N ALA A 272 -25.14 -2.74 23.34
CA ALA A 272 -26.21 -2.38 24.27
C ALA A 272 -27.53 -3.10 23.94
N GLU A 273 -27.88 -3.21 22.65
CA GLU A 273 -29.03 -3.98 22.17
C GLU A 273 -28.90 -5.48 22.48
N ALA A 274 -27.67 -6.01 22.48
CA ALA A 274 -27.37 -7.38 22.90
C ALA A 274 -27.29 -7.55 24.44
N GLY A 275 -27.62 -6.53 25.23
CA GLY A 275 -27.59 -6.59 26.70
C GLY A 275 -26.19 -6.55 27.31
N GLN A 276 -25.17 -6.12 26.56
CA GLN A 276 -23.78 -6.07 27.01
C GLN A 276 -23.41 -4.62 27.37
N THR A 277 -23.23 -4.35 28.66
CA THR A 277 -23.02 -2.98 29.20
C THR A 277 -21.56 -2.57 29.34
N ASP A 278 -20.61 -3.51 29.35
CA ASP A 278 -19.17 -3.22 29.41
C ASP A 278 -18.57 -3.11 28.00
N GLU A 279 -17.62 -2.17 27.82
CA GLU A 279 -16.84 -2.01 26.58
C GLU A 279 -16.10 -3.30 26.16
N GLY A 280 -15.94 -4.25 27.09
CA GLY A 280 -15.48 -5.61 26.82
C GLY A 280 -14.11 -5.67 26.14
N GLU A 281 -13.64 -6.87 25.81
CA GLU A 281 -12.40 -7.00 25.04
C GLU A 281 -12.58 -6.56 23.57
N ALA A 282 -13.75 -6.83 22.99
CA ALA A 282 -14.05 -6.45 21.61
C ALA A 282 -13.99 -4.93 21.36
N GLY A 283 -14.51 -4.10 22.27
CA GLY A 283 -14.41 -2.63 22.14
C GLY A 283 -12.96 -2.14 22.25
N ARG A 284 -12.18 -2.72 23.18
CA ARG A 284 -10.75 -2.42 23.29
C ARG A 284 -9.98 -2.80 22.03
N ARG A 285 -10.28 -3.95 21.43
CA ARG A 285 -9.69 -4.37 20.14
C ARG A 285 -10.01 -3.40 19.02
N LEU A 286 -11.27 -2.99 18.87
CA LEU A 286 -11.67 -2.00 17.86
C LEU A 286 -10.91 -0.67 18.04
N VAL A 287 -10.81 -0.16 19.27
CA VAL A 287 -10.03 1.05 19.56
C VAL A 287 -8.54 0.87 19.20
N ARG A 288 -7.96 -0.31 19.48
CA ARG A 288 -6.57 -0.61 19.10
C ARG A 288 -6.40 -0.62 17.58
N VAL A 289 -7.32 -1.23 16.83
CA VAL A 289 -7.28 -1.23 15.36
C VAL A 289 -7.35 0.17 14.79
N LEU A 290 -8.30 0.99 15.25
CA LEU A 290 -8.47 2.38 14.81
C LEU A 290 -7.19 3.19 15.05
N LYS A 291 -6.58 3.07 16.23
CA LYS A 291 -5.28 3.67 16.54
C LYS A 291 -4.16 3.11 15.65
N GLY A 292 -4.19 1.82 15.33
CA GLY A 292 -3.27 1.19 14.38
C GLY A 292 -3.33 1.85 13.00
N ILE A 293 -4.54 2.08 12.48
CA ILE A 293 -4.74 2.77 11.20
C ILE A 293 -4.27 4.23 11.27
N GLU A 294 -4.63 4.97 12.32
CA GLU A 294 -4.20 6.36 12.56
C GLU A 294 -2.67 6.49 12.63
N ARG A 295 -1.99 5.53 13.26
CA ARG A 295 -0.51 5.47 13.33
C ARG A 295 0.16 5.25 11.99
N ARG A 296 -0.55 4.74 10.98
CA ARG A 296 -0.03 4.69 9.61
C ARG A 296 0.05 6.10 9.02
N MET A 297 -1.00 6.90 9.18
CA MET A 297 -1.06 8.29 8.73
C MET A 297 0.02 9.14 9.42
N THR A 298 0.01 9.17 10.75
CA THR A 298 0.96 9.97 11.54
C THR A 298 2.40 9.45 11.41
N GLY A 299 2.59 8.14 11.29
CA GLY A 299 3.89 7.52 11.07
C GLY A 299 4.47 7.84 9.68
N ALA A 300 3.65 7.81 8.63
CA ALA A 300 4.06 8.21 7.29
C ALA A 300 4.46 9.69 7.24
N GLU A 301 3.69 10.55 7.92
CA GLU A 301 4.03 11.96 8.03
C GLU A 301 5.38 12.17 8.75
N ALA A 302 5.53 11.59 9.93
CA ALA A 302 6.77 11.72 10.70
C ALA A 302 7.99 11.21 9.92
N PHE A 303 7.83 10.14 9.15
CA PHE A 303 8.88 9.63 8.25
C PHE A 303 9.18 10.63 7.13
N SER A 304 8.15 11.17 6.48
CA SER A 304 8.30 12.06 5.32
C SER A 304 9.06 13.34 5.66
N TRP A 305 8.88 13.87 6.87
CA TRP A 305 9.63 15.03 7.35
C TRP A 305 11.11 14.78 7.67
N ARG A 306 11.51 13.52 7.90
CA ARG A 306 12.83 13.18 8.47
C ARG A 306 13.72 12.40 7.52
N THR A 307 13.14 11.77 6.50
CA THR A 307 13.87 10.91 5.59
C THR A 307 14.72 11.71 4.62
N SER A 308 16.00 11.36 4.49
CA SER A 308 16.89 11.89 3.44
C SER A 308 16.46 11.47 2.03
N ARG A 309 15.46 10.59 1.91
CA ARG A 309 14.88 10.20 0.63
C ARG A 309 14.11 11.37 -0.02
N TYR A 310 13.58 12.30 0.77
CA TYR A 310 12.81 13.47 0.29
C TYR A 310 13.51 14.81 0.48
N LEU A 311 14.42 14.91 1.45
CA LEU A 311 15.22 16.10 1.76
C LEU A 311 16.43 16.23 0.81
#